data_AF-K3WNK6-F1
#
_entry.id   AF-K3WNK6-F1
#
_cell.length_a   1.000
_cell.length_b   1.000
_cell.length_c   1.000
_cell.angle_alpha   90.00
_cell.angle_beta   90.00
_cell.angle_gamma   90.00
#
_symmetry.space_group_name_H-M   'P 1'
#
loop_
_entity.id
_entity.type
_entity.pdbx_description
1 polymer ?
#
loop_
_entity_poly.entity_id
_entity_poly.type
_entity_poly.pdbx_seq_one_letter_code
_entity_poly.pdbx_strand_id
1 'polypeptide(L)'
;MAAQVLQSYYEWANAMEQTLLAWVDPNGAYKLNPMAGYPLANFASVCAICIGYLALVILSTAFMKAGVPTALQFIYNPFQVLVCSYMCLETAIQAYRNKALFRCQHGGFVICCCFVCLMQRKKNYTVAPCNAFNASNPVMGDVLYLLFLSKILDLCDTFFIVAGKKWKQLSVLHVYHHLSVLVIYYVTFRCAHDGDSYATIVRNGFMHTIMYMYYFVSAHRRDIWWKKYLTSMQLTQFVVMNAQGYVLYARQCPSFPAKLSMLYLVYVQSLFWLFLNFYVRAYVLGGGSKAKKNV
;
A
#
# COMPACT_ATOMS: atom_id res chain seq x y z
N MET A 1 16.57 -30.82 15.89
CA MET A 1 16.92 -30.24 14.57
C MET A 1 15.95 -29.15 14.12
N ALA A 2 14.66 -29.42 13.87
CA ALA A 2 13.71 -28.38 13.39
C ALA A 2 13.57 -27.17 14.33
N ALA A 3 13.46 -27.39 15.65
CA ALA A 3 13.38 -26.30 16.64
C ALA A 3 14.65 -25.43 16.68
N GLN A 4 15.83 -26.03 16.50
CA GLN A 4 17.11 -25.30 16.49
C GLN A 4 17.26 -24.44 15.22
N VAL A 5 16.83 -24.97 14.07
CA VAL A 5 16.81 -24.21 12.81
C VAL A 5 15.81 -23.04 12.88
N LEU A 6 14.65 -23.28 13.50
CA LEU A 6 13.67 -22.22 13.69
C LEU A 6 14.20 -21.13 14.62
N GLN A 7 14.88 -21.51 15.71
CA GLN A 7 15.49 -20.57 16.64
C GLN A 7 16.59 -19.74 15.98
N SER A 8 17.50 -20.36 15.24
CA SER A 8 18.56 -19.63 14.52
C SER A 8 18.01 -18.70 13.45
N TYR A 9 16.89 -19.09 12.81
CA TYR A 9 16.17 -18.21 11.88
C TYR A 9 15.62 -16.96 12.57
N TYR A 10 14.98 -17.09 13.74
CA TYR A 10 14.48 -15.95 14.49
C TYR A 10 15.62 -15.04 14.97
N GLU A 11 16.73 -15.61 15.43
CA GLU A 11 17.91 -14.84 15.85
C GLU A 11 18.50 -14.02 14.69
N TRP A 12 18.68 -14.65 13.53
CA TRP A 12 19.12 -13.97 12.32
C TRP A 12 18.14 -12.86 11.89
N ALA A 13 16.84 -13.16 11.87
CA ALA A 13 15.82 -12.20 11.45
C ALA A 13 15.76 -11.00 12.41
N ASN A 14 15.84 -11.23 13.72
CA ASN A 14 15.87 -10.16 14.72
C ASN A 14 17.13 -9.29 14.59
N ALA A 15 18.30 -9.88 14.33
CA ALA A 15 19.53 -9.12 14.09
C ALA A 15 19.45 -8.25 12.84
N MET A 16 18.87 -8.79 11.76
CA MET A 16 18.62 -8.04 10.54
C MET A 16 17.62 -6.90 10.74
N GLU A 17 16.54 -7.16 11.47
CA GLU A 17 15.52 -6.18 11.82
C GLU A 17 16.14 -5.00 12.59
N GLN A 18 16.94 -5.28 13.63
CA GLN A 18 17.60 -4.21 14.39
C GLN A 18 18.54 -3.39 13.52
N THR A 19 19.29 -4.03 12.62
CA THR A 19 20.18 -3.33 11.69
C THR A 19 19.40 -2.42 10.75
N LEU A 20 18.28 -2.92 10.20
CA LEU A 20 17.41 -2.18 9.30
C LEU A 20 16.74 -1.00 10.02
N LEU A 21 16.11 -1.24 11.17
CA LEU A 21 15.39 -0.21 11.92
C LEU A 21 16.34 0.85 12.50
N ALA A 22 17.51 0.46 13.00
CA ALA A 22 18.53 1.42 13.45
C ALA A 22 19.11 2.25 12.30
N TRP A 23 19.20 1.67 11.09
CA TRP A 23 19.57 2.44 9.91
C TRP A 23 18.48 3.46 9.55
N VAL A 24 17.20 3.07 9.53
CA VAL A 24 16.06 3.93 9.13
C VAL A 24 15.77 5.03 10.16
N ASP A 25 15.74 4.67 11.44
CA ASP A 25 15.46 5.56 12.56
C ASP A 25 16.59 5.47 13.61
N PRO A 26 17.67 6.25 13.43
CA PRO A 26 18.79 6.28 14.35
C PRO A 26 18.42 6.74 15.77
N ASN A 27 17.30 7.45 15.93
CA ASN A 27 16.84 7.96 17.22
C ASN A 27 16.18 6.87 18.08
N GLY A 28 15.85 5.72 17.50
CA GLY A 28 15.31 4.58 18.22
C GLY A 28 13.85 4.71 18.65
N ALA A 29 13.08 5.64 18.07
CA ALA A 29 11.65 5.81 18.35
C ALA A 29 10.85 4.54 17.98
N TYR A 30 11.34 3.75 17.02
CA TYR A 30 10.77 2.44 16.66
C TYR A 30 10.67 1.45 17.84
N LYS A 31 11.50 1.61 18.88
CA LYS A 31 11.49 0.74 20.08
C LYS A 31 10.29 0.97 20.97
N LEU A 32 9.65 2.14 20.87
CA LEU A 32 8.48 2.52 21.66
C LEU A 32 7.16 2.07 21.04
N ASN A 33 7.21 1.37 19.90
CA ASN A 33 6.02 0.96 19.17
C ASN A 33 5.18 -0.05 19.99
N PRO A 34 3.96 0.31 20.42
CA PRO A 34 3.14 -0.56 21.28
C PRO A 34 2.62 -1.80 20.53
N MET A 35 2.63 -1.78 19.20
CA MET A 35 2.11 -2.85 18.34
C MET A 35 3.22 -3.81 17.88
N ALA A 36 4.46 -3.65 18.34
CA ALA A 36 5.57 -4.54 17.96
C ALA A 36 5.30 -6.02 18.31
N GLY A 37 4.50 -6.27 19.35
CA GLY A 37 4.09 -7.62 19.77
C GLY A 37 2.86 -8.18 19.07
N TYR A 38 2.26 -7.45 18.12
CA TYR A 38 1.07 -7.92 17.41
C TYR A 38 1.39 -9.10 16.49
N PRO A 39 0.40 -9.95 16.15
CA PRO A 39 0.65 -11.10 15.30
C PRO A 39 1.21 -10.69 13.94
N LEU A 40 2.19 -11.44 13.42
CA LEU A 40 2.87 -11.12 12.14
C LEU A 40 3.63 -9.78 12.10
N ALA A 41 3.71 -9.03 13.21
CA ALA A 41 4.44 -7.77 13.32
C ALA A 41 5.97 -7.94 13.54
N ASN A 42 6.49 -9.17 13.40
CA ASN A 42 7.92 -9.49 13.50
C ASN A 42 8.56 -9.67 12.11
N PHE A 43 9.85 -9.34 11.99
CA PHE A 43 10.52 -9.38 10.69
C PHE A 43 10.65 -10.81 10.14
N ALA A 44 10.82 -11.79 11.03
CA ALA A 44 10.83 -13.20 10.69
C ALA A 44 9.58 -13.65 9.91
N SER A 45 8.38 -13.21 10.31
CA SER A 45 7.15 -13.53 9.59
C SER A 45 7.14 -12.87 8.22
N VAL A 46 7.54 -11.60 8.12
CA VAL A 46 7.58 -10.87 6.85
C VAL A 46 8.56 -11.52 5.87
N CYS A 47 9.75 -11.90 6.31
CA CYS A 47 10.73 -12.63 5.49
C CYS A 47 10.19 -13.97 5.02
N ALA A 48 9.57 -14.75 5.91
CA ALA A 48 8.99 -16.04 5.56
C ALA A 48 7.85 -15.89 4.53
N ILE A 49 6.99 -14.88 4.69
CA ILE A 49 5.92 -14.55 3.74
C ILE A 49 6.52 -14.14 2.39
N CYS A 50 7.55 -13.30 2.36
CA CYS A 50 8.20 -12.87 1.12
C CYS A 50 8.85 -14.04 0.37
N ILE A 51 9.56 -14.92 1.08
CA ILE A 51 10.18 -16.11 0.51
C ILE A 51 9.10 -17.07 -0.01
N GLY A 52 8.06 -17.33 0.78
CA GLY A 52 6.93 -18.17 0.39
C GLY A 52 6.20 -17.62 -0.83
N TYR A 53 6.00 -16.30 -0.91
CA TYR A 53 5.42 -15.61 -2.05
C TYR A 53 6.26 -15.80 -3.33
N LEU A 54 7.58 -15.60 -3.25
CA LEU A 54 8.46 -15.80 -4.40
C LEU A 54 8.54 -17.26 -4.83
N ALA A 55 8.63 -18.18 -3.88
CA ALA A 55 8.57 -19.62 -4.15
C ALA A 55 7.27 -19.98 -4.87
N LEU A 56 6.13 -19.45 -4.41
CA LEU A 56 4.84 -19.64 -5.07
C LEU A 56 4.88 -19.15 -6.51
N VAL A 57 5.35 -17.92 -6.76
CA VAL A 57 5.43 -17.37 -8.12
C VAL A 57 6.30 -18.23 -9.03
N ILE A 58 7.51 -18.60 -8.58
CA ILE A 58 8.48 -19.38 -9.35
C ILE A 58 7.97 -20.80 -9.64
N LEU A 59 7.56 -21.52 -8.58
CA LEU A 59 7.05 -22.89 -8.72
C LEU A 59 5.80 -22.94 -9.58
N SER A 60 4.95 -21.91 -9.49
CA SER A 60 3.74 -21.84 -10.29
C SER A 60 4.01 -21.59 -11.76
N THR A 61 4.97 -20.72 -12.08
CA THR A 61 5.41 -20.54 -13.46
C THR A 61 6.07 -21.78 -14.05
N ALA A 62 6.63 -22.66 -13.21
CA ALA A 62 7.34 -23.86 -13.65
C ALA A 62 6.47 -25.13 -13.74
N PHE A 63 5.50 -25.34 -12.84
CA PHE A 63 4.93 -26.68 -12.63
C PHE A 63 3.40 -26.81 -12.58
N MET A 64 2.62 -25.72 -12.51
CA MET A 64 1.18 -25.87 -12.23
C MET A 64 0.31 -26.20 -13.45
N LYS A 65 -0.17 -27.46 -13.52
CA LYS A 65 -1.14 -27.96 -14.52
C LYS A 65 -2.62 -27.78 -14.10
N ALA A 66 -2.96 -27.67 -12.82
CA ALA A 66 -4.35 -27.58 -12.36
C ALA A 66 -4.82 -26.14 -12.13
N GLY A 67 -6.01 -25.79 -12.63
CA GLY A 67 -6.67 -24.51 -12.35
C GLY A 67 -7.71 -24.68 -11.24
N VAL A 68 -7.67 -23.84 -10.22
CA VAL A 68 -8.66 -23.84 -9.13
C VAL A 68 -9.80 -22.90 -9.50
N PRO A 69 -11.08 -23.28 -9.32
CA PRO A 69 -12.22 -22.46 -9.71
C PRO A 69 -12.31 -21.14 -8.94
N THR A 70 -12.73 -20.09 -9.65
CA THR A 70 -12.76 -18.67 -9.29
C THR A 70 -13.82 -18.25 -8.25
N ALA A 71 -14.48 -19.19 -7.57
CA ALA A 71 -15.55 -18.88 -6.61
C ALA A 71 -15.04 -18.09 -5.39
N LEU A 72 -13.81 -18.35 -4.93
CA LEU A 72 -13.23 -17.64 -3.79
C LEU A 72 -12.95 -16.15 -4.08
N GLN A 73 -12.71 -15.78 -5.36
CA GLN A 73 -12.53 -14.37 -5.76
C GLN A 73 -13.80 -13.54 -5.56
N PHE A 74 -14.98 -14.18 -5.61
CA PHE A 74 -16.26 -13.51 -5.40
C PHE A 74 -16.46 -13.07 -3.94
N ILE A 75 -15.88 -13.80 -2.98
CA ILE A 75 -15.90 -13.44 -1.55
C ILE A 75 -14.74 -12.49 -1.22
N TYR A 76 -13.57 -12.76 -1.81
CA TYR A 76 -12.35 -11.99 -1.56
C TYR A 76 -12.47 -10.51 -1.98
N ASN A 77 -12.99 -10.22 -3.18
CA ASN A 77 -13.05 -8.84 -3.67
C ASN A 77 -13.96 -7.93 -2.82
N PRO A 78 -15.20 -8.32 -2.45
CA PRO A 78 -16.02 -7.54 -1.52
C PRO A 78 -15.40 -7.41 -0.13
N PHE A 79 -14.77 -8.47 0.38
CA PHE A 79 -14.07 -8.40 1.67
C PHE A 79 -12.95 -7.36 1.65
N GLN A 80 -12.13 -7.33 0.59
CA GLN A 80 -11.12 -6.31 0.35
C GLN A 80 -11.70 -4.89 0.27
N VAL A 81 -12.83 -4.72 -0.42
CA VAL A 81 -13.55 -3.42 -0.48
C VAL A 81 -13.97 -2.96 0.92
N LEU A 82 -14.51 -3.86 1.74
CA LEU A 82 -14.92 -3.57 3.12
C LEU A 82 -13.73 -3.19 3.99
N VAL A 83 -12.63 -3.96 3.96
CA VAL A 83 -11.43 -3.67 4.74
C VAL A 83 -10.82 -2.32 4.32
N CYS A 84 -10.68 -2.06 3.02
CA CYS A 84 -10.11 -0.81 2.51
C CYS A 84 -10.98 0.41 2.84
N SER A 85 -12.31 0.28 2.70
CA SER A 85 -13.24 1.37 3.04
C SER A 85 -13.29 1.63 4.55
N TYR A 86 -13.26 0.57 5.37
CA TYR A 86 -13.16 0.68 6.83
C TYR A 86 -11.90 1.45 7.25
N MET A 87 -10.72 1.09 6.75
CA MET A 87 -9.47 1.80 7.09
C MET A 87 -9.53 3.29 6.72
N CYS A 88 -10.15 3.64 5.58
CA CYS A 88 -10.33 5.03 5.18
C CYS A 88 -11.27 5.78 6.13
N LEU A 89 -12.40 5.17 6.48
CA LEU A 89 -13.39 5.76 7.38
C LEU A 89 -12.83 5.93 8.79
N GLU A 90 -12.18 4.90 9.34
CA GLU A 90 -11.55 4.98 10.66
C GLU A 90 -10.47 6.05 10.71
N THR A 91 -9.61 6.14 9.69
CA THR A 91 -8.60 7.19 9.63
C THR A 91 -9.25 8.58 9.59
N ALA A 92 -10.33 8.74 8.83
CA ALA A 92 -11.07 10.01 8.78
C ALA A 92 -11.75 10.35 10.12
N ILE A 93 -12.35 9.37 10.79
CA ILE A 93 -12.98 9.53 12.11
C ILE A 93 -11.94 9.88 13.17
N GLN A 94 -10.80 9.19 13.19
CA GLN A 94 -9.71 9.44 14.14
C GLN A 94 -9.09 10.81 13.92
N ALA A 95 -8.90 11.22 12.67
CA ALA A 95 -8.46 12.57 12.34
C ALA A 95 -9.46 13.65 12.81
N TYR A 96 -10.76 13.41 12.61
CA TYR A 96 -11.82 14.30 13.07
C TYR A 96 -11.87 14.40 14.61
N ARG A 97 -11.82 13.28 15.31
CA ARG A 97 -11.89 13.21 16.78
C ARG A 97 -10.69 13.85 17.47
N ASN A 98 -9.50 13.66 16.91
CA ASN A 98 -8.25 14.18 17.49
C ASN A 98 -7.90 15.60 17.01
N LYS A 99 -8.84 16.28 16.33
CA LYS A 99 -8.67 17.63 15.75
C LYS A 99 -7.44 17.73 14.82
N ALA A 100 -6.93 16.60 14.35
CA ALA A 100 -5.84 16.51 13.41
C ALA A 100 -6.38 16.78 11.99
N LEU A 101 -6.37 18.06 11.63
CA LEU A 101 -5.72 18.52 10.41
C LEU A 101 -6.31 18.05 9.06
N PHE A 102 -7.51 18.54 8.74
CA PHE A 102 -7.94 18.66 7.35
C PHE A 102 -8.64 20.00 7.14
N ARG A 103 -7.95 20.92 6.45
CA ARG A 103 -8.53 22.09 5.81
C ARG A 103 -8.06 22.15 4.36
N CYS A 104 -8.94 21.79 3.43
CA CYS A 104 -8.79 22.08 2.01
C CYS A 104 -8.69 23.61 1.83
N GLN A 105 -7.51 24.18 1.54
CA GLN A 105 -7.37 25.61 1.19
C GLN A 105 -6.90 25.77 -0.26
N HIS A 106 -7.81 26.33 -1.07
CA HIS A 106 -7.69 26.87 -2.43
C HIS A 106 -7.16 25.97 -3.56
N GLY A 107 -8.09 25.64 -4.47
CA GLY A 107 -7.87 25.72 -5.92
C GLY A 107 -6.85 24.75 -6.52
N GLY A 108 -7.23 23.48 -6.68
CA GLY A 108 -6.50 22.55 -7.55
C GLY A 108 -6.67 21.08 -7.16
N PHE A 109 -7.35 20.32 -8.02
CA PHE A 109 -7.39 18.86 -8.04
C PHE A 109 -8.03 18.13 -6.83
N VAL A 110 -9.33 18.37 -6.63
CA VAL A 110 -10.19 17.59 -5.73
C VAL A 110 -11.12 16.71 -6.56
N ILE A 111 -10.70 15.46 -6.81
CA ILE A 111 -11.64 14.37 -7.18
C ILE A 111 -11.52 13.18 -6.22
N CYS A 112 -10.41 13.06 -5.46
CA CYS A 112 -10.16 11.89 -4.61
C CYS A 112 -10.52 12.08 -3.12
N CYS A 113 -10.77 13.32 -2.67
CA CYS A 113 -10.93 13.66 -1.24
C CYS A 113 -12.37 14.08 -0.87
N CYS A 114 -13.36 13.83 -1.74
CA CYS A 114 -14.68 14.46 -1.63
C CYS A 114 -15.53 13.92 -0.46
N PHE A 115 -15.32 12.69 0.01
CA PHE A 115 -16.07 12.18 1.17
C PHE A 115 -15.55 12.71 2.53
N VAL A 116 -14.27 13.07 2.61
CA VAL A 116 -13.63 13.56 3.84
C VAL A 116 -13.69 15.10 3.92
N CYS A 117 -13.47 15.83 2.82
CA CYS A 117 -13.52 17.31 2.84
C CYS A 117 -14.94 17.90 2.99
N LEU A 118 -16.03 17.14 2.77
CA LEU A 118 -17.40 17.64 2.97
C LEU A 118 -17.80 17.79 4.45
N MET A 119 -17.02 17.26 5.40
CA MET A 119 -17.38 17.22 6.83
C MET A 119 -16.76 18.34 7.69
N GLN A 120 -15.97 19.28 7.15
CA GLN A 120 -15.00 20.03 7.98
C GLN A 120 -15.09 21.56 7.96
N ARG A 121 -16.30 22.10 8.13
CA ARG A 121 -16.48 23.54 8.36
C ARG A 121 -16.47 23.84 9.87
N LYS A 122 -15.30 23.81 10.54
CA LYS A 122 -14.94 24.72 11.68
C LYS A 122 -13.60 24.37 12.37
N LYS A 123 -12.83 25.44 12.65
CA LYS A 123 -11.65 25.60 13.53
C LYS A 123 -10.26 25.25 12.98
N ASN A 124 -9.28 26.04 13.44
CA ASN A 124 -7.96 26.33 12.86
C ASN A 124 -6.90 25.23 13.09
N TYR A 125 -6.64 24.37 12.09
CA TYR A 125 -5.43 23.52 11.99
C TYR A 125 -5.05 23.29 10.49
N THR A 126 -3.75 23.09 10.18
CA THR A 126 -3.11 23.30 8.85
C THR A 126 -2.68 22.02 8.12
N VAL A 127 -3.08 21.77 6.87
CA VAL A 127 -2.73 20.59 6.00
C VAL A 127 -1.24 20.43 5.63
N ALA A 128 -0.34 21.09 6.33
CA ALA A 128 1.08 20.97 6.10
C ALA A 128 1.59 19.58 6.54
N PRO A 129 2.41 18.91 5.71
CA PRO A 129 3.25 17.81 6.17
C PRO A 129 4.10 18.27 7.36
N CYS A 130 4.49 17.33 8.22
CA CYS A 130 5.02 17.49 9.58
C CYS A 130 3.94 17.47 10.68
N ASN A 131 3.08 16.45 10.65
CA ASN A 131 2.15 16.19 11.74
C ASN A 131 2.87 15.71 13.00
N ALA A 132 2.30 16.03 14.17
CA ALA A 132 2.85 15.56 15.44
C ALA A 132 2.87 14.02 15.49
N PHE A 133 3.97 13.46 15.98
CA PHE A 133 4.18 12.03 16.09
C PHE A 133 4.28 11.64 17.56
N ASN A 134 3.42 10.71 18.00
CA ASN A 134 3.49 10.13 19.33
C ASN A 134 3.82 8.64 19.25
N ALA A 135 5.04 8.28 19.66
CA ALA A 135 5.50 6.90 19.59
C ALA A 135 4.82 5.99 20.62
N SER A 136 4.49 6.51 21.82
CA SER A 136 4.00 5.72 22.94
C SER A 136 2.47 5.54 22.94
N ASN A 137 1.73 6.54 22.45
CA ASN A 137 0.28 6.48 22.29
C ASN A 137 -0.13 6.96 20.90
N PRO A 138 0.09 6.13 19.87
CA PRO A 138 -0.19 6.48 18.48
C PRO A 138 -1.70 6.52 18.23
N VAL A 139 -2.20 7.63 17.70
CA VAL A 139 -3.62 7.72 17.30
C VAL A 139 -3.90 6.79 16.13
N MET A 140 -3.00 6.78 15.13
CA MET A 140 -3.18 6.05 13.87
C MET A 140 -2.58 4.65 13.87
N GLY A 141 -2.04 4.20 15.02
CA GLY A 141 -1.27 2.97 15.10
C GLY A 141 -2.05 1.75 14.63
N ASP A 142 -3.21 1.51 15.23
CA ASP A 142 -4.02 0.33 14.94
C ASP A 142 -4.47 0.27 13.47
N VAL A 143 -4.81 1.43 12.89
CA VAL A 143 -5.21 1.49 11.47
C VAL A 143 -4.03 1.26 10.55
N LEU A 144 -2.84 1.71 10.92
CA LEU A 144 -1.62 1.41 10.16
C LEU A 144 -1.25 -0.07 10.24
N TYR A 145 -1.45 -0.70 11.40
CA TYR A 145 -1.30 -2.15 11.52
C TYR A 145 -2.28 -2.92 10.63
N LEU A 146 -3.56 -2.49 10.60
CA LEU A 146 -4.55 -3.04 9.67
C LEU A 146 -4.14 -2.82 8.20
N LEU A 147 -3.56 -1.67 7.87
CA LEU A 147 -3.01 -1.43 6.54
C LEU A 147 -1.88 -2.40 6.21
N PHE A 148 -0.97 -2.65 7.15
CA PHE A 148 0.10 -3.66 6.97
C PHE A 148 -0.49 -5.06 6.74
N LEU A 149 -1.46 -5.49 7.56
CA LEU A 149 -2.15 -6.77 7.35
C LEU A 149 -2.87 -6.84 6.00
N SER A 150 -3.46 -5.72 5.53
CA SER A 150 -4.06 -5.67 4.21
C SER A 150 -3.05 -5.95 3.10
N LYS A 151 -1.76 -5.60 3.27
CA LYS A 151 -0.72 -5.91 2.27
C LYS A 151 -0.37 -7.39 2.23
N ILE A 152 -0.48 -8.10 3.36
CA ILE A 152 -0.38 -9.56 3.38
C ILE A 152 -1.59 -10.16 2.66
N LEU A 153 -2.79 -9.63 2.89
CA LEU A 153 -4.03 -10.04 2.21
C LEU A 153 -3.97 -9.77 0.69
N ASP A 154 -3.33 -8.68 0.26
CA ASP A 154 -3.13 -8.32 -1.16
C ASP A 154 -2.26 -9.36 -1.89
N LEU A 155 -1.41 -10.14 -1.19
CA LEU A 155 -0.63 -11.21 -1.82
C LEU A 155 -1.51 -12.32 -2.41
N CYS A 156 -2.72 -12.51 -1.86
CA CYS A 156 -3.70 -13.46 -2.37
C CYS A 156 -4.13 -13.14 -3.81
N ASP A 157 -4.01 -11.87 -4.28
CA ASP A 157 -4.24 -11.53 -5.69
C ASP A 157 -3.33 -12.33 -6.63
N THR A 158 -2.07 -12.52 -6.22
CA THR A 158 -1.10 -13.29 -6.98
C THR A 158 -1.45 -14.76 -6.99
N PHE A 159 -1.89 -15.31 -5.84
CA PHE A 159 -2.41 -16.67 -5.75
C PHE A 159 -3.59 -16.89 -6.72
N PHE A 160 -4.52 -15.94 -6.77
CA PHE A 160 -5.67 -16.00 -7.66
C PHE A 160 -5.32 -15.88 -9.15
N ILE A 161 -4.35 -15.02 -9.49
CA ILE A 161 -3.84 -14.88 -10.85
C ILE A 161 -3.19 -16.20 -11.31
N VAL A 162 -2.35 -16.77 -10.45
CA VAL A 162 -1.64 -18.03 -10.68
C VAL A 162 -2.63 -19.20 -10.81
N ALA A 163 -3.54 -19.35 -9.84
CA ALA A 163 -4.53 -20.43 -9.82
C ALA A 163 -5.51 -20.34 -10.99
N GLY A 164 -5.82 -19.13 -11.44
CA GLY A 164 -6.64 -18.87 -12.63
C GLY A 164 -5.88 -18.89 -13.96
N LYS A 165 -4.57 -19.17 -13.96
CA LYS A 165 -3.68 -19.13 -15.14
C LYS A 165 -3.74 -17.81 -15.93
N LYS A 166 -3.97 -16.69 -15.25
CA LYS A 166 -4.05 -15.35 -15.86
C LYS A 166 -2.66 -14.73 -16.03
N TRP A 167 -1.75 -15.41 -16.72
CA TRP A 167 -0.33 -15.02 -16.85
C TRP A 167 -0.11 -13.61 -17.38
N LYS A 168 -1.03 -13.08 -18.20
CA LYS A 168 -0.98 -11.68 -18.67
C LYS A 168 -1.12 -10.64 -17.53
N GLN A 169 -1.72 -11.03 -16.40
CA GLN A 169 -1.85 -10.18 -15.21
C GLN A 169 -0.63 -10.30 -14.28
N LEU A 170 0.08 -11.43 -14.29
CA LEU A 170 1.31 -11.67 -13.53
C LEU A 170 2.50 -10.96 -14.17
N SER A 171 2.48 -9.63 -14.16
CA SER A 171 3.57 -8.81 -14.69
C SER A 171 4.68 -8.60 -13.67
N VAL A 172 5.87 -8.20 -14.15
CA VAL A 172 6.98 -7.77 -13.27
C VAL A 172 6.53 -6.63 -12.36
N LEU A 173 5.71 -5.71 -12.85
CA LEU A 173 5.14 -4.61 -12.06
C LEU A 173 4.31 -5.14 -10.88
N HIS A 174 3.46 -6.14 -11.12
CA HIS A 174 2.63 -6.77 -10.08
C HIS A 174 3.51 -7.38 -8.98
N VAL A 175 4.44 -8.27 -9.35
CA VAL A 175 5.30 -8.97 -8.39
C VAL A 175 6.21 -8.00 -7.65
N TYR A 176 6.82 -7.05 -8.35
CA TYR A 176 7.64 -5.99 -7.74
C TYR A 176 6.83 -5.19 -6.72
N HIS A 177 5.65 -4.72 -7.08
CA HIS A 177 4.81 -3.92 -6.19
C HIS A 177 4.38 -4.72 -4.95
N HIS A 178 3.77 -5.89 -5.12
CA HIS A 178 3.23 -6.67 -3.99
C HIS A 178 4.32 -7.15 -3.02
N LEU A 179 5.52 -7.47 -3.51
CA LEU A 179 6.64 -7.82 -2.63
C LEU A 179 7.20 -6.59 -1.90
N SER A 180 7.51 -5.52 -2.64
CA SER A 180 8.14 -4.32 -2.07
C SER A 180 7.22 -3.56 -1.12
N VAL A 181 5.91 -3.50 -1.42
CA VAL A 181 4.93 -2.79 -0.61
C VAL A 181 4.83 -3.41 0.78
N LEU A 182 4.85 -4.74 0.89
CA LEU A 182 4.82 -5.44 2.17
C LEU A 182 6.00 -5.05 3.06
N VAL A 183 7.22 -5.04 2.48
CA VAL A 183 8.44 -4.70 3.22
C VAL A 183 8.46 -3.22 3.61
N ILE A 184 8.07 -2.31 2.71
CA ILE A 184 8.08 -0.87 2.98
C ILE A 184 7.05 -0.49 4.04
N TYR A 185 5.84 -1.07 3.99
CA TYR A 185 4.85 -0.83 5.03
C TYR A 185 5.21 -1.48 6.36
N TYR A 186 5.94 -2.61 6.37
CA TYR A 186 6.50 -3.15 7.60
C TYR A 186 7.45 -2.14 8.26
N VAL A 187 8.42 -1.61 7.51
CA VAL A 187 9.38 -0.61 8.04
C VAL A 187 8.64 0.66 8.48
N THR A 188 7.68 1.12 7.70
CA THR A 188 6.87 2.31 8.03
C THR A 188 6.05 2.08 9.30
N PHE A 189 5.42 0.91 9.44
CA PHE A 189 4.69 0.51 10.63
C PHE A 189 5.59 0.45 11.86
N ARG A 190 6.86 0.05 11.73
CA ARG A 190 7.78 -0.02 12.87
C ARG A 190 8.35 1.35 13.27
N CYS A 191 8.66 2.21 12.32
CA CYS A 191 9.39 3.47 12.57
C CYS A 191 8.50 4.73 12.59
N ALA A 192 7.34 4.72 11.92
CA ALA A 192 6.48 5.89 11.78
C ALA A 192 5.00 5.49 11.85
N HIS A 193 4.63 4.93 13.00
CA HIS A 193 3.28 4.46 13.29
C HIS A 193 2.25 5.54 13.65
N ASP A 194 2.60 6.81 13.49
CA ASP A 194 1.73 7.95 13.73
C ASP A 194 2.15 9.14 12.84
N GLY A 195 1.48 10.29 12.98
CA GLY A 195 1.82 11.49 12.22
C GLY A 195 1.44 11.38 10.74
N ASP A 196 2.36 11.71 9.82
CA ASP A 196 2.08 11.85 8.38
C ASP A 196 1.76 10.54 7.63
N SER A 197 1.92 9.38 8.28
CA SER A 197 1.57 8.07 7.73
C SER A 197 0.07 7.94 7.41
N TYR A 198 -0.81 8.66 8.12
CA TYR A 198 -2.26 8.66 7.90
C TYR A 198 -2.67 8.98 6.46
N ALA A 199 -1.98 9.93 5.81
CA ALA A 199 -2.31 10.38 4.48
C ALA A 199 -2.08 9.27 3.44
N THR A 200 -1.10 8.41 3.70
CA THR A 200 -0.85 7.21 2.91
C THR A 200 -1.93 6.15 3.14
N ILE A 201 -2.44 5.98 4.37
CA ILE A 201 -3.57 5.09 4.67
C ILE A 201 -4.81 5.49 3.87
N VAL A 202 -5.22 6.75 3.96
CA VAL A 202 -6.45 7.24 3.29
C VAL A 202 -6.33 7.13 1.77
N ARG A 203 -5.21 7.56 1.18
CA ARG A 203 -5.03 7.52 -0.28
C ARG A 203 -4.93 6.11 -0.82
N ASN A 204 -4.15 5.24 -0.16
CA ASN A 204 -4.00 3.85 -0.61
C ASN A 204 -5.32 3.09 -0.41
N GLY A 205 -5.94 3.19 0.77
CA GLY A 205 -7.22 2.57 1.05
C GLY A 205 -8.30 2.98 0.06
N PHE A 206 -8.42 4.27 -0.26
CA PHE A 206 -9.42 4.76 -1.21
C PHE A 206 -9.22 4.18 -2.62
N MET A 207 -7.97 4.20 -3.09
CA MET A 207 -7.65 3.68 -4.43
C MET A 207 -7.81 2.16 -4.49
N HIS A 208 -7.47 1.44 -3.42
CA HIS A 208 -7.72 0.00 -3.32
C HIS A 208 -9.22 -0.32 -3.25
N THR A 209 -10.04 0.47 -2.54
CA THR A 209 -11.51 0.33 -2.55
C THR A 209 -12.05 0.41 -3.97
N ILE A 210 -11.64 1.43 -4.75
CA ILE A 210 -12.08 1.56 -6.16
C ILE A 210 -11.56 0.41 -7.02
N MET A 211 -10.29 0.01 -6.84
CA MET A 211 -9.67 -1.08 -7.61
C MET A 211 -10.35 -2.42 -7.37
N TYR A 212 -10.60 -2.81 -6.11
CA TYR A 212 -11.27 -4.07 -5.79
C TYR A 212 -12.75 -4.04 -6.15
N MET A 213 -13.41 -2.87 -6.08
CA MET A 213 -14.75 -2.71 -6.63
C MET A 213 -14.76 -2.94 -8.14
N TYR A 214 -13.77 -2.42 -8.86
CA TYR A 214 -13.60 -2.71 -10.29
C TYR A 214 -13.37 -4.22 -10.53
N TYR A 215 -12.54 -4.89 -9.74
CA TYR A 215 -12.33 -6.35 -9.88
C TYR A 215 -13.61 -7.15 -9.63
N PHE A 216 -14.38 -6.80 -8.60
CA PHE A 216 -15.67 -7.40 -8.33
C PHE A 216 -16.67 -7.24 -9.49
N VAL A 217 -16.77 -6.02 -10.04
CA VAL A 217 -17.66 -5.75 -11.19
C VAL A 217 -17.15 -6.47 -12.45
N SER A 218 -15.83 -6.54 -12.67
CA SER A 218 -15.22 -7.22 -13.82
C SER A 218 -15.44 -8.73 -13.82
N ALA A 219 -15.67 -9.33 -12.65
CA ALA A 219 -16.06 -10.73 -12.55
C ALA A 219 -17.49 -10.98 -13.10
N HIS A 220 -18.36 -9.95 -13.10
CA HIS A 220 -19.77 -10.05 -13.53
C HIS A 220 -20.02 -9.49 -14.94
N ARG A 221 -19.26 -8.47 -15.35
CA ARG A 221 -19.43 -7.77 -16.63
C ARG A 221 -18.12 -7.82 -17.42
N ARG A 222 -18.18 -8.34 -18.66
CA ARG A 222 -16.99 -8.55 -19.51
C ARG A 222 -16.39 -7.26 -20.08
N ASP A 223 -17.18 -6.21 -20.26
CA ASP A 223 -16.72 -4.95 -20.86
C ASP A 223 -16.88 -3.78 -19.90
N ILE A 224 -15.75 -3.22 -19.48
CA ILE A 224 -15.69 -2.09 -18.55
C ILE A 224 -14.88 -0.96 -19.19
N TRP A 225 -15.58 0.09 -19.64
CA TRP A 225 -15.01 1.22 -20.37
C TRP A 225 -14.12 2.13 -19.50
N TRP A 226 -14.37 2.19 -18.19
CA TRP A 226 -13.68 3.09 -17.27
C TRP A 226 -12.35 2.56 -16.69
N LYS A 227 -11.85 1.42 -17.20
CA LYS A 227 -10.54 0.85 -16.81
C LYS A 227 -9.37 1.83 -16.98
N LYS A 228 -9.39 2.66 -18.04
CA LYS A 228 -8.35 3.68 -18.29
C LYS A 228 -8.34 4.74 -17.18
N TYR A 229 -9.52 5.18 -16.73
CA TYR A 229 -9.63 6.17 -15.65
C TYR A 229 -9.12 5.63 -14.32
N LEU A 230 -9.30 4.33 -14.04
CA LEU A 230 -8.69 3.68 -12.88
C LEU A 230 -7.17 3.86 -12.87
N THR A 231 -6.51 3.54 -13.99
CA THR A 231 -5.05 3.71 -14.10
C THR A 231 -4.65 5.18 -13.99
N SER A 232 -5.40 6.11 -14.61
CA SER A 232 -5.13 7.56 -14.45
C SER A 232 -5.28 8.06 -13.01
N MET A 233 -6.25 7.53 -12.26
CA MET A 233 -6.43 7.83 -10.83
C MET A 233 -5.24 7.33 -9.99
N GLN A 234 -4.74 6.13 -10.28
CA GLN A 234 -3.53 5.58 -9.63
C GLN A 234 -2.27 6.42 -9.96
N LEU A 235 -2.10 6.86 -11.20
CA LEU A 235 -1.00 7.79 -11.54
C LEU A 235 -1.11 9.11 -10.77
N THR A 236 -2.32 9.66 -10.67
CA THR A 236 -2.58 10.89 -9.90
C THR A 236 -2.25 10.69 -8.41
N GLN A 237 -2.62 9.53 -7.85
CA GLN A 237 -2.26 9.16 -6.47
C GLN A 237 -0.74 9.20 -6.27
N PHE A 238 0.05 8.63 -7.19
CA PHE A 238 1.51 8.64 -7.08
C PHE A 238 2.10 10.05 -7.20
N VAL A 239 1.54 10.93 -8.03
CA VAL A 239 1.98 12.34 -8.09
C VAL A 239 1.76 13.05 -6.75
N VAL A 240 0.57 12.88 -6.16
CA VAL A 240 0.25 13.49 -4.85
C VAL A 240 1.12 12.91 -3.74
N MET A 241 1.38 11.60 -3.75
CA MET A 241 2.27 10.95 -2.78
C MET A 241 3.73 11.40 -2.94
N ASN A 242 4.23 11.57 -4.17
CA ASN A 242 5.57 12.12 -4.41
C ASN A 242 5.68 13.56 -3.90
N ALA A 243 4.68 14.40 -4.14
CA ALA A 243 4.66 15.77 -3.62
C ALA A 243 4.72 15.79 -2.08
N GLN A 244 3.94 14.94 -1.41
CA GLN A 244 4.02 14.78 0.04
C GLN A 244 5.43 14.32 0.48
N GLY A 245 5.97 13.28 -0.15
CA GLY A 245 7.30 12.76 0.18
C GLY A 245 8.39 13.81 0.02
N TYR A 246 8.32 14.64 -1.03
CA TYR A 246 9.24 15.74 -1.26
C TYR A 246 9.15 16.79 -0.15
N VAL A 247 7.94 17.18 0.27
CA VAL A 247 7.77 18.17 1.34
C VAL A 247 8.26 17.62 2.68
N LEU A 248 7.99 16.34 3.00
CA LEU A 248 8.50 15.68 4.21
C LEU A 248 10.03 15.70 4.26
N TYR A 249 10.68 15.39 3.13
CA TYR A 249 12.13 15.40 3.02
C TYR A 249 12.71 16.82 3.09
N ALA A 250 12.14 17.76 2.32
CA ALA A 250 12.63 19.13 2.24
C ALA A 250 12.48 19.92 3.55
N ARG A 251 11.41 19.67 4.31
CA ARG A 251 11.17 20.35 5.59
C ARG A 251 11.87 19.68 6.77
N GLN A 252 12.49 18.52 6.58
CA GLN A 252 13.13 17.73 7.64
C GLN A 252 12.25 17.64 8.89
N CYS A 253 11.01 17.21 8.71
CA CYS A 253 10.02 17.17 9.80
C CYS A 253 10.58 16.41 11.01
N PRO A 254 10.63 17.01 12.22
CA PRO A 254 11.20 16.36 13.40
C PRO A 254 10.48 15.05 13.79
N SER A 255 9.21 14.97 13.41
CA SER A 255 8.28 13.88 13.73
C SER A 255 8.41 12.67 12.81
N PHE A 256 9.21 12.72 11.75
CA PHE A 256 9.32 11.63 10.77
C PHE A 256 10.78 11.40 10.38
N PRO A 257 11.31 10.16 10.45
CA PRO A 257 12.71 9.89 10.11
C PRO A 257 13.04 10.28 8.66
N ALA A 258 14.09 11.08 8.45
CA ALA A 258 14.46 11.59 7.13
C ALA A 258 14.77 10.46 6.12
N LYS A 259 15.43 9.39 6.59
CA LYS A 259 15.73 8.21 5.77
C LYS A 259 14.48 7.43 5.37
N LEU A 260 13.47 7.39 6.24
CA LEU A 260 12.18 6.80 5.90
C LEU A 260 11.45 7.64 4.83
N SER A 261 11.51 8.97 4.93
CA SER A 261 10.97 9.88 3.91
C SER A 261 11.66 9.66 2.55
N MET A 262 12.98 9.49 2.55
CA MET A 262 13.75 9.19 1.34
C MET A 262 13.36 7.83 0.74
N LEU A 263 13.25 6.78 1.56
CA LEU A 263 12.82 5.45 1.13
C LEU A 263 11.42 5.49 0.50
N TYR A 264 10.50 6.20 1.16
CA TYR A 264 9.14 6.43 0.65
C TYR A 264 9.16 7.15 -0.70
N LEU A 265 9.92 8.25 -0.83
CA LEU A 265 10.00 9.02 -2.07
C LEU A 265 10.55 8.18 -3.24
N VAL A 266 11.68 7.49 -3.03
CA VAL A 266 12.30 6.62 -4.05
C VAL A 266 11.32 5.53 -4.49
N TYR A 267 10.58 4.95 -3.55
CA TYR A 267 9.62 3.90 -3.84
C TYR A 267 8.39 4.40 -4.63
N VAL A 268 7.77 5.49 -4.19
CA VAL A 268 6.61 6.05 -4.90
C VAL A 268 7.03 6.53 -6.30
N GLN A 269 8.25 7.06 -6.44
CA GLN A 269 8.81 7.45 -7.73
C GLN A 269 9.05 6.25 -8.65
N SER A 270 9.53 5.11 -8.13
CA SER A 270 9.70 3.90 -8.94
C SER A 270 8.34 3.40 -9.45
N LEU A 271 7.32 3.31 -8.58
CA LEU A 271 5.98 2.91 -8.97
C LEU A 271 5.36 3.83 -10.02
N PHE A 272 5.54 5.15 -9.89
CA PHE A 272 5.07 6.11 -10.88
C PHE A 272 5.59 5.78 -12.28
N TRP A 273 6.90 5.52 -12.43
CA TRP A 273 7.50 5.21 -13.73
C TRP A 273 7.02 3.87 -14.30
N LEU A 274 6.89 2.83 -13.46
CA LEU A 274 6.38 1.54 -13.92
C LEU A 274 4.92 1.63 -14.37
N PHE A 275 4.07 2.35 -13.62
CA PHE A 275 2.66 2.58 -13.99
C PHE A 275 2.51 3.49 -15.21
N LEU A 276 3.36 4.50 -15.36
CA LEU A 276 3.38 5.35 -16.55
C LEU A 276 3.77 4.54 -17.79
N ASN A 277 4.82 3.71 -17.70
CA ASN A 277 5.20 2.81 -18.79
C ASN A 277 4.07 1.83 -19.13
N PHE A 278 3.38 1.27 -18.14
CA PHE A 278 2.19 0.44 -18.37
C PHE A 278 1.08 1.22 -19.09
N TYR A 279 0.77 2.44 -18.63
CA TYR A 279 -0.28 3.28 -19.20
C TYR A 279 0.02 3.64 -20.67
N VAL A 280 1.24 4.08 -20.95
CA VAL A 280 1.68 4.43 -22.32
C VAL A 280 1.60 3.21 -23.24
N ARG A 281 2.13 2.05 -22.82
CA ARG A 281 2.08 0.83 -23.64
C ARG A 281 0.65 0.33 -23.86
N ALA A 282 -0.18 0.31 -22.82
CA ALA A 282 -1.53 -0.24 -22.88
C ALA A 282 -2.53 0.66 -23.61
N TYR A 283 -2.46 1.98 -23.41
CA TYR A 283 -3.52 2.90 -23.84
C TYR A 283 -3.09 3.93 -24.90
N VAL A 284 -1.81 4.30 -24.97
CA VAL A 284 -1.32 5.27 -25.95
C VAL A 284 -0.80 4.55 -27.20
N LEU A 285 0.12 3.61 -27.01
CA LEU A 285 0.74 2.86 -28.12
C LEU A 285 -0.12 1.66 -28.56
N GLY A 286 -0.75 0.96 -27.62
CA GLY A 286 -1.61 -0.20 -27.91
C GLY A 286 -2.98 0.13 -28.52
N GLY A 287 -3.45 1.38 -28.37
CA GLY A 287 -4.74 1.84 -28.89
C GLY A 287 -4.78 1.96 -30.42
N GLY A 288 -3.63 2.20 -31.07
CA GLY A 288 -3.55 2.35 -32.53
C GLY A 288 -3.74 1.05 -33.33
N SER A 289 -3.55 -0.12 -32.71
CA SER A 289 -3.66 -1.41 -33.40
C SER A 289 -5.11 -1.84 -33.65
N LYS A 290 -6.07 -1.39 -32.83
CA LYS A 290 -7.51 -1.65 -33.08
C LYS A 290 -8.12 -0.77 -34.17
N ALA A 291 -7.53 0.40 -34.44
CA ALA A 291 -8.00 1.29 -35.51
C ALA A 291 -7.56 0.84 -36.92
N LYS A 292 -6.50 0.02 -37.02
CA LYS A 292 -5.96 -0.46 -38.29
C LYS A 292 -6.56 -1.78 -38.80
N LYS A 293 -7.54 -2.36 -38.12
CA LYS A 293 -8.20 -3.62 -38.54
C LYS A 293 -9.56 -3.43 -39.22
N ASN A 294 -10.01 -2.18 -39.37
CA ASN A 294 -11.31 -1.84 -39.99
C ASN A 294 -11.16 -0.85 -41.16
N VAL A 295 -10.06 -0.93 -41.92
CA VAL A 295 -9.92 -0.24 -43.21
C VAL A 295 -9.64 -1.27 -44.28
#